data_AF-A0A8I1PDM7-F1
#
_entry.id   AF-A0A8I1PDM7-F1
#
_cell.length_a   1.000
_cell.length_b   1.000
_cell.length_c   1.000
_cell.angle_alpha   90.00
_cell.angle_beta   90.00
_cell.angle_gamma   90.00
#
_symmetry.space_group_name_H-M   'P 1'
#
loop_
_entity.id
_entity.type
_entity.pdbx_description
1 polymer ?
#
loop_
_entity_poly.entity_id
_entity_poly.type
_entity_poly.pdbx_seq_one_letter_code
_entity_poly.pdbx_strand_id
1 'polypeptide(L)' 'MSSPSEEQTPEQRRALFRVVRGEPSDEEVAALTAVLLAAASSAGTDSAPAQRDRWSDPVRRMRGPLRPGPGAWRASALPR' A
#
# COMPACT_ATOMS: atom_id res chain seq x y z
N MET A 1 10.23 -27.04 -5.65
CA MET A 1 11.28 -26.55 -6.57
C MET A 1 10.96 -25.10 -6.86
N SER A 2 11.57 -24.17 -6.12
CA SER A 2 11.36 -22.73 -6.31
C SER A 2 12.15 -22.26 -7.53
N SER A 3 11.50 -21.55 -8.45
CA SER A 3 12.13 -20.95 -9.62
C SER A 3 13.30 -20.03 -9.24
N PRO A 4 14.38 -19.95 -10.04
CA PRO A 4 15.48 -19.02 -9.78
C PRO A 4 14.95 -17.59 -9.89
N SER A 5 15.26 -16.75 -8.90
CA SER A 5 15.05 -15.31 -8.99
C SER A 5 15.75 -14.79 -10.24
N GLU A 6 15.00 -14.46 -11.28
CA GLU A 6 15.50 -13.79 -12.47
C GLU A 6 16.29 -12.54 -12.04
N GLU A 7 17.54 -12.43 -12.49
CA GLU A 7 18.42 -11.30 -12.17
C GLU A 7 17.82 -10.00 -12.68
N GLN A 8 17.20 -9.24 -11.75
CA GLN A 8 16.72 -7.90 -12.05
C GLN A 8 17.90 -7.00 -12.43
N THR A 9 17.83 -6.38 -13.60
CA THR A 9 18.81 -5.42 -14.11
C THR A 9 18.89 -4.18 -13.21
N PRO A 10 20.04 -3.49 -13.13
CA PRO A 10 20.21 -2.31 -12.26
C PRO A 10 19.19 -1.20 -12.55
N GLU A 11 18.77 -1.03 -13.81
CA GLU A 11 17.70 -0.11 -14.21
C GLU A 11 16.35 -0.50 -13.59
N GLN A 12 16.01 -1.79 -13.58
CA GLN A 12 14.77 -2.27 -12.96
C GLN A 12 14.73 -2.01 -11.46
N ARG A 13 15.89 -2.00 -10.78
CA ARG A 13 15.99 -1.70 -9.35
C ARG A 13 15.85 -0.20 -9.05
N ARG A 14 16.14 0.66 -10.03
CA ARG A 14 16.00 2.13 -9.91
C ARG A 14 14.62 2.64 -10.31
N ALA A 15 13.81 1.82 -11.00
CA ALA A 15 12.46 2.19 -11.41
C ALA A 15 11.54 2.41 -10.18
N LEU A 16 10.73 3.47 -10.23
CA LEU A 16 9.77 3.81 -9.17
C LEU A 16 8.63 2.78 -9.04
N PHE A 17 8.18 2.23 -10.18
CA PHE A 17 7.17 1.18 -10.25
C PHE A 17 7.30 0.42 -11.58
N ARG A 18 6.58 -0.70 -11.70
CA ARG A 18 6.48 -1.52 -12.93
C ARG A 18 5.03 -1.84 -13.23
N VAL A 19 4.64 -1.70 -14.49
CA VAL A 19 3.35 -2.21 -15.00
C VAL A 19 3.50 -3.72 -15.22
N VAL A 20 2.79 -4.52 -14.43
CA VAL A 20 2.83 -6.01 -14.53
C VAL A 20 1.81 -6.52 -15.55
N ARG A 21 0.75 -5.76 -15.83
CA ARG A 21 -0.33 -6.13 -16.74
C ARG A 21 -1.03 -4.88 -17.29
N GLY A 22 -1.50 -4.97 -18.54
CA GLY A 22 -2.21 -3.90 -19.25
C GLY A 22 -1.28 -3.07 -20.13
N GLU A 23 -1.87 -2.24 -20.98
CA GLU A 23 -1.17 -1.26 -21.82
C GLU A 23 -1.70 0.13 -21.45
N PRO A 24 -1.12 0.79 -20.43
CA PRO A 24 -1.57 2.10 -20.01
C PRO A 24 -1.17 3.15 -21.03
N SER A 25 -1.96 4.20 -21.18
CA SER A 25 -1.58 5.33 -22.01
C SER A 25 -0.49 6.18 -21.35
N ASP A 26 0.21 6.99 -22.15
CA ASP A 26 1.23 7.92 -21.65
C ASP A 26 0.66 8.86 -20.58
N GLU A 27 -0.60 9.29 -20.73
CA GLU A 27 -1.30 10.12 -19.76
C GLU A 27 -1.52 9.41 -18.43
N GLU A 28 -1.83 8.12 -18.44
CA GLU A 28 -2.03 7.33 -17.22
C GLU A 28 -0.71 7.12 -16.47
N VAL A 29 0.38 6.87 -17.19
CA VAL A 29 1.72 6.75 -16.60
C VAL A 29 2.16 8.08 -15.99
N ALA A 30 1.90 9.20 -16.67
CA ALA A 30 2.19 10.54 -16.17
C ALA A 30 1.36 10.87 -14.91
N ALA A 31 0.06 10.58 -14.93
CA ALA A 31 -0.84 10.82 -13.80
C ALA A 31 -0.41 10.02 -12.56
N LEU A 32 -0.08 8.74 -12.72
CA LEU A 32 0.38 7.89 -11.62
C LEU A 32 1.69 8.42 -11.03
N THR A 33 2.63 8.83 -11.90
CA THR A 33 3.91 9.41 -11.47
C THR A 33 3.70 10.70 -10.68
N ALA A 34 2.82 11.59 -11.15
CA ALA A 34 2.50 12.83 -10.45
C ALA A 34 1.90 12.58 -9.06
N VAL A 35 1.00 11.60 -8.94
CA VAL A 35 0.41 11.22 -7.64
C VAL A 35 1.47 10.68 -6.69
N LEU A 36 2.37 9.81 -7.16
CA LEU A 36 3.44 9.26 -6.33
C LEU A 36 4.40 10.35 -5.82
N LEU A 37 4.77 11.30 -6.68
CA LEU A 37 5.59 12.45 -6.28
C LEU A 37 4.88 13.33 -5.24
N ALA A 38 3.59 13.64 -5.46
CA ALA A 38 2.80 14.42 -4.51
C ALA A 38 2.67 13.72 -3.14
N ALA A 39 2.45 12.40 -3.14
CA ALA A 39 2.37 11.61 -1.92
C ALA A 39 3.71 11.57 -1.18
N ALA A 40 4.83 11.44 -1.90
CA ALA A 40 6.17 11.47 -1.30
C ALA A 40 6.49 12.85 -0.68
N SER A 41 6.09 13.94 -1.33
CA SER A 41 6.25 15.30 -0.79
C SER A 41 5.35 15.59 0.41
N SER A 42 4.19 14.92 0.50
CA SER A 42 3.23 15.10 1.60
C SER A 42 3.63 14.40 2.91
N ALA A 43 4.66 13.55 2.89
CA ALA A 43 5.15 12.84 4.08
C ALA A 43 5.76 13.77 5.16
N GLY A 44 5.89 15.07 4.89
CA GLY A 44 6.53 16.05 5.77
C GLY A 44 5.59 16.85 6.69
N THR A 45 4.28 16.63 6.70
CA THR A 45 3.38 17.56 7.41
C THR A 45 2.12 16.88 7.98
N ASP A 46 2.28 16.09 9.03
CA ASP A 46 1.42 16.20 10.22
C ASP A 46 1.91 15.23 11.29
N SER A 47 2.29 15.75 12.45
CA SER A 47 2.36 14.96 13.68
C SER A 47 0.92 14.76 14.18
N ALA A 48 0.07 14.15 13.36
CA ALA A 48 -1.16 13.57 13.86
C ALA A 48 -0.74 12.50 14.89
N PRO A 49 -1.45 12.37 16.04
CA PRO A 49 -1.15 11.30 16.98
C PRO A 49 -1.13 9.99 16.20
N ALA A 50 -0.02 9.25 16.30
CA ALA A 50 0.19 8.03 15.56
C ALA A 50 -1.10 7.20 15.63
N GLN A 51 -1.79 7.10 14.48
CA GLN A 51 -2.99 6.27 14.39
C GLN A 51 -2.55 4.89 14.88
N ARG A 52 -3.18 4.38 15.94
CA ARG A 52 -2.90 3.02 16.42
C ARG A 52 -2.97 2.11 15.20
N ASP A 53 -1.87 1.43 14.92
CA ASP A 53 -1.80 0.55 13.77
C ASP A 53 -2.84 -0.55 13.94
N ARG A 54 -3.96 -0.39 13.21
CA ARG A 54 -5.07 -1.34 13.26
C ARG A 54 -4.68 -2.70 12.68
N TRP A 55 -3.58 -2.79 11.93
CA TRP A 55 -3.04 -4.06 11.47
C TRP A 55 -2.44 -4.87 12.62
N SER A 56 -1.75 -4.20 13.55
CA SER A 56 -1.04 -4.82 14.67
C SER A 56 -1.89 -4.95 15.96
N ASP A 57 -3.18 -4.62 15.90
CA ASP A 57 -4.07 -4.66 17.08
C ASP A 57 -4.18 -6.09 17.65
N PRO A 58 -3.73 -6.36 18.89
CA PRO A 58 -3.79 -7.68 19.52
C PRO A 58 -5.19 -8.27 19.62
N VAL A 59 -6.23 -7.43 19.71
CA VAL A 59 -7.63 -7.87 19.76
C VAL A 59 -8.01 -8.64 18.49
N ARG A 60 -7.34 -8.39 17.37
CA ARG A 60 -7.60 -9.07 16.09
C ARG A 60 -7.06 -10.51 16.04
N ARG A 61 -6.10 -10.85 16.91
CA ARG A 61 -5.65 -12.23 17.13
C ARG A 61 -6.67 -13.07 17.91
N MET A 62 -7.66 -12.43 18.52
CA MET A 62 -8.75 -13.10 19.23
C MET A 62 -9.97 -13.21 18.31
N ARG A 63 -10.67 -14.35 18.34
CA ARG A 63 -11.97 -14.47 17.65
C ARG A 63 -13.02 -13.72 18.45
N GLY A 64 -13.49 -12.60 17.92
CA GLY A 64 -14.61 -11.84 18.46
C GLY A 64 -15.62 -11.46 17.37
N PRO A 65 -16.88 -11.18 17.74
CA PRO A 65 -17.88 -10.71 16.79
C PRO A 65 -17.52 -9.30 16.27
N LEU A 66 -17.77 -9.07 14.98
CA LEU A 66 -17.66 -7.72 14.40
C LEU A 66 -18.79 -6.84 14.97
N ARG A 67 -18.44 -5.68 15.52
CA ARG A 67 -19.43 -4.71 16.00
C ARG A 67 -19.66 -3.61 14.95
N PRO A 68 -20.91 -3.26 14.64
CA PRO A 68 -21.20 -2.12 13.78
C PRO A 68 -20.79 -0.82 14.47
N GLY A 69 -20.27 0.13 13.69
CA GLY A 69 -19.85 1.44 14.19
C GLY A 69 -18.96 2.21 13.21
N PRO A 70 -18.64 3.48 13.53
CA PRO A 70 -17.77 4.31 12.69
C PRO A 70 -16.43 3.61 12.40
N GLY A 71 -16.12 3.44 11.12
CA GLY A 71 -14.87 2.79 10.67
C GLY A 71 -14.84 1.27 10.77
N ALA A 72 -15.93 0.60 11.17
CA ALA A 72 -16.00 -0.87 11.25
C ALA A 72 -15.84 -1.54 9.87
N TRP A 73 -16.39 -0.95 8.81
CA TRP A 73 -16.27 -1.46 7.44
C TRP A 73 -14.84 -1.44 6.92
N ARG A 74 -14.07 -0.37 7.20
CA ARG A 74 -12.64 -0.33 6.83
C ARG A 74 -11.83 -1.36 7.64
N ALA A 75 -12.18 -1.58 8.91
CA ALA A 75 -11.46 -2.52 9.77
C ALA A 75 -11.71 -3.99 9.39
N SER A 76 -12.85 -4.33 8.77
CA SER A 76 -13.15 -5.72 8.37
C SER A 76 -12.30 -6.25 7.23
N ALA A 77 -11.66 -5.36 6.44
CA ALA A 77 -10.81 -5.73 5.32
C ALA A 77 -9.33 -5.96 5.71
N LEU A 78 -8.97 -5.74 6.98
CA LEU A 78 -7.61 -5.94 7.47
C LEU A 78 -7.33 -7.46 7.67
N PRO A 79 -6.12 -7.96 7.38
CA PRO A 79 -5.76 -9.38 7.54
C PRO A 79 -5.55 -9.74 9.01
N ARG A 80 -6.07 -10.90 9.45
CA ARG A 80 -6.09 -11.34 10.86
C ARG A 80 -4.73 -11.74 11.38
#